data_AF-Q71IB4-F1
#
_entry.id   AF-Q71IB4-F1
#
_cell.length_a   1.000
_cell.length_b   1.000
_cell.length_c   1.000
_cell.angle_alpha   90.00
_cell.angle_beta   90.00
_cell.angle_gamma   90.00
#
_symmetry.space_group_name_H-M   'P 1'
#
loop_
_entity.id
_entity.type
_entity.pdbx_description
1 polymer ?
#
loop_
_entity_poly.entity_id
_entity_poly.type
_entity_poly.pdbx_seq_one_letter_code
_entity_poly.pdbx_strand_id
1 'polypeptide(L)'
;CRTVEEAEKVTKIMADEGLERSRDFKVFMMAEIPSNIILADKFNKYVDGYSIGSNDLTMLIMGTDRNNDAVSALYDERNLAVKRAIRHLIKTAHKDGKTVSICGQAPSEYPDFTEF
;
A
#
# COMPACT_ATOMS: atom_id res chain seq x y z
N CYS A 1 -3.52 -6.21 -5.36
CA CYS A 1 -4.78 -6.94 -5.09
C CYS A 1 -5.84 -5.95 -4.60
N ARG A 2 -7.02 -5.93 -5.21
CA ARG A 2 -8.17 -5.09 -4.84
C ARG A 2 -8.92 -5.66 -3.64
N THR A 3 -9.01 -6.98 -3.55
CA THR A 3 -9.76 -7.68 -2.48
C THR A 3 -8.89 -8.71 -1.78
N VAL A 4 -9.35 -9.18 -0.62
CA VAL A 4 -8.65 -10.20 0.17
C VAL A 4 -8.66 -11.54 -0.56
N GLU A 5 -9.73 -11.86 -1.26
CA GLU A 5 -9.88 -13.06 -2.07
C GLU A 5 -8.88 -13.08 -3.24
N GLU A 6 -8.59 -11.91 -3.84
CA GLU A 6 -7.52 -11.82 -4.84
C GLU A 6 -6.15 -12.12 -4.21
N ALA A 7 -5.88 -11.62 -2.99
CA ALA A 7 -4.62 -11.91 -2.29
C ALA A 7 -4.48 -13.40 -1.94
N GLU A 8 -5.56 -14.03 -1.47
CA GLU A 8 -5.61 -15.48 -1.24
C GLU A 8 -5.34 -16.27 -2.52
N LYS A 9 -6.05 -15.94 -3.60
CA LYS A 9 -5.90 -16.62 -4.89
C LYS A 9 -4.47 -16.48 -5.43
N VAL A 10 -3.90 -15.29 -5.40
CA VAL A 10 -2.54 -15.04 -5.89
C VAL A 10 -1.51 -15.78 -5.05
N THR A 11 -1.59 -15.71 -3.72
CA THR A 11 -0.63 -16.40 -2.85
C THR A 11 -0.75 -17.91 -2.93
N LYS A 12 -1.94 -18.45 -3.17
CA LYS A 12 -2.14 -19.87 -3.49
C LYS A 12 -1.43 -20.27 -4.78
N ILE A 13 -1.62 -19.51 -5.86
CA ILE A 13 -0.95 -19.77 -7.14
C ILE A 13 0.57 -19.73 -6.96
N MET A 14 1.10 -18.76 -6.21
CA MET A 14 2.53 -18.71 -5.90
C MET A 14 3.01 -19.98 -5.20
N ALA A 15 2.30 -20.45 -4.18
CA ALA A 15 2.64 -21.67 -3.46
C ALA A 15 2.55 -22.93 -4.35
N ASP A 16 1.52 -23.04 -5.20
CA ASP A 16 1.34 -24.15 -6.14
C ASP A 16 2.51 -24.23 -7.15
N GLU A 17 3.15 -23.10 -7.47
CA GLU A 17 4.36 -22.99 -8.30
C GLU A 17 5.68 -23.06 -7.50
N GLY A 18 5.63 -23.43 -6.22
CA GLY A 18 6.80 -23.60 -5.35
C GLY A 18 7.36 -22.31 -4.74
N LEU A 19 6.68 -21.18 -4.89
CA LEU A 19 7.03 -19.88 -4.29
C LEU A 19 6.29 -19.67 -2.96
N GLU A 20 6.56 -20.54 -1.99
CA GLU A 20 5.95 -20.47 -0.66
C GLU A 20 6.71 -19.50 0.26
N ARG A 21 5.95 -18.74 1.06
CA ARG A 21 6.50 -17.82 2.07
C ARG A 21 7.34 -18.60 3.07
N SER A 22 8.58 -18.19 3.23
CA SER A 22 9.55 -18.82 4.12
C SER A 22 10.42 -17.77 4.81
N ARG A 23 11.51 -18.20 5.44
CA ARG A 23 12.53 -17.26 5.95
C ARG A 23 13.24 -16.55 4.80
N ASP A 24 13.47 -17.26 3.69
CA ASP A 24 14.30 -16.80 2.57
C ASP A 24 13.46 -16.26 1.40
N PHE A 25 12.14 -16.47 1.43
CA PHE A 25 11.20 -15.92 0.46
C PHE A 25 10.06 -15.16 1.16
N LYS A 26 9.96 -13.87 0.89
CA LYS A 26 8.95 -12.98 1.47
C LYS A 26 8.03 -12.44 0.40
N VAL A 27 6.74 -12.37 0.72
CA VAL A 27 5.72 -11.80 -0.16
C VAL A 27 5.34 -10.42 0.35
N PHE A 28 5.63 -9.41 -0.45
CA PHE A 28 5.22 -8.03 -0.19
C PHE A 28 4.08 -7.66 -1.13
N MET A 29 3.14 -6.85 -0.65
CA MET A 29 2.06 -6.32 -1.47
C MET A 29 2.18 -4.81 -1.61
N MET A 30 1.96 -4.30 -2.83
CA MET A 30 1.80 -2.87 -3.03
C MET A 30 0.51 -2.39 -2.36
N ALA A 31 0.61 -1.45 -1.43
CA ALA A 31 -0.52 -0.80 -0.79
C ALA A 31 -0.84 0.50 -1.50
N GLU A 32 -1.65 0.40 -2.55
CA GLU A 32 -1.92 1.51 -3.48
C GLU A 32 -3.41 1.75 -3.71
N ILE A 33 -4.27 0.83 -3.25
CA ILE A 33 -5.73 0.93 -3.35
C ILE A 33 -6.30 1.16 -1.95
N PRO A 34 -7.30 2.04 -1.77
CA PRO A 34 -7.90 2.30 -0.46
C PRO A 34 -8.36 1.04 0.29
N SER A 35 -8.79 0.00 -0.42
CA SER A 35 -9.16 -1.29 0.19
C SER A 35 -7.97 -1.99 0.86
N ASN A 36 -6.73 -1.85 0.35
CA ASN A 36 -5.53 -2.38 0.99
C ASN A 36 -5.31 -1.75 2.37
N ILE A 37 -5.65 -0.47 2.50
CA ILE A 37 -5.50 0.29 3.74
C ILE A 37 -6.60 -0.08 4.73
N ILE A 38 -7.85 -0.03 4.30
CA ILE A 38 -9.03 -0.24 5.15
C ILE A 38 -9.07 -1.67 5.71
N LEU A 39 -8.64 -2.66 4.93
CA LEU A 39 -8.67 -4.09 5.29
C LEU A 39 -7.27 -4.66 5.55
N ALA A 40 -6.30 -3.82 5.93
CA ALA A 40 -4.93 -4.26 6.14
C ALA A 40 -4.82 -5.44 7.13
N ASP A 41 -5.66 -5.48 8.18
CA ASP A 41 -5.73 -6.58 9.15
C ASP A 41 -6.10 -7.92 8.50
N LYS A 42 -6.88 -7.89 7.41
CA LYS A 42 -7.24 -9.09 6.64
C LYS A 42 -6.14 -9.47 5.66
N PHE A 43 -5.54 -8.50 4.99
CA PHE A 43 -4.44 -8.73 4.05
C PHE A 43 -3.18 -9.27 4.74
N ASN A 44 -2.93 -8.90 6.01
CA ASN A 44 -1.78 -9.34 6.80
C ASN A 44 -1.59 -10.86 6.85
N LYS A 45 -2.65 -11.66 6.68
CA LYS A 45 -2.56 -13.12 6.63
C LYS A 45 -1.73 -13.62 5.45
N TYR A 46 -1.78 -12.91 4.33
CA TYR A 46 -1.24 -13.36 3.05
C TYR A 46 0.14 -12.78 2.73
N VAL A 47 0.57 -11.73 3.43
CA VAL A 47 1.80 -11.00 3.13
C VAL A 47 2.74 -10.91 4.33
N ASP A 48 4.02 -10.67 4.06
CA ASP A 48 5.07 -10.36 5.04
C ASP A 48 5.22 -8.85 5.26
N GLY A 49 4.75 -8.04 4.32
CA GLY A 49 4.84 -6.60 4.40
C GLY A 49 4.16 -5.89 3.24
N TYR A 50 4.26 -4.56 3.29
CA TYR A 50 3.68 -3.67 2.29
C TYR A 50 4.74 -2.73 1.74
N SER A 51 4.59 -2.36 0.48
CA SER A 51 5.20 -1.17 -0.10
C SER A 51 4.09 -0.20 -0.49
N ILE A 52 4.01 0.96 0.17
CA ILE A 52 3.01 1.98 -0.17
C ILE A 52 3.32 2.53 -1.56
N GLY A 53 2.39 2.41 -2.49
CA GLY A 53 2.43 3.11 -3.77
C GLY A 53 1.75 4.45 -3.63
N SER A 54 2.50 5.50 -3.25
CA SER A 54 1.91 6.79 -2.84
C SER A 54 1.18 7.50 -3.98
N ASN A 55 1.62 7.28 -5.22
CA ASN A 55 1.02 7.86 -6.42
C ASN A 55 -0.44 7.41 -6.60
N ASP A 56 -0.64 6.11 -6.79
CA ASP A 56 -1.97 5.53 -7.01
C ASP A 56 -2.85 5.63 -5.77
N LEU A 57 -2.26 5.52 -4.58
CA LEU A 57 -2.99 5.73 -3.33
C LEU A 57 -3.58 7.13 -3.26
N THR A 58 -2.80 8.15 -3.63
CA THR A 58 -3.26 9.54 -3.66
C THR A 58 -4.35 9.74 -4.69
N MET A 59 -4.16 9.23 -5.91
CA MET A 59 -5.16 9.32 -6.98
C MET A 59 -6.50 8.71 -6.56
N LEU A 60 -6.48 7.51 -5.97
CA LEU A 60 -7.70 6.80 -5.59
C LEU A 60 -8.36 7.34 -4.32
N ILE A 61 -7.59 7.88 -3.36
CA ILE A 61 -8.17 8.56 -2.18
C ILE A 61 -8.79 9.90 -2.57
N MET A 62 -8.12 10.66 -3.43
CA MET A 62 -8.53 12.01 -3.81
C MET A 62 -9.55 12.03 -4.96
N GLY A 63 -9.72 10.91 -5.68
CA GLY A 63 -10.57 10.83 -6.86
C GLY A 63 -10.01 11.64 -8.04
N THR A 64 -8.69 11.66 -8.18
CA THR A 64 -7.97 12.48 -9.17
C THR A 64 -7.18 11.61 -10.14
N ASP A 65 -6.92 12.12 -11.34
CA ASP A 65 -5.92 11.57 -12.25
C ASP A 65 -4.82 12.62 -12.47
N ARG A 66 -3.58 12.30 -12.09
CA ARG A 66 -2.44 13.24 -12.19
C ARG A 66 -2.06 13.59 -13.63
N ASN A 67 -2.48 12.79 -14.61
CA ASN A 67 -2.26 13.03 -16.03
C ASN A 67 -3.42 13.79 -16.69
N ASN A 68 -4.48 14.08 -15.94
CA ASN A 68 -5.63 14.84 -16.41
C ASN A 68 -5.53 16.29 -15.93
N ASP A 69 -5.20 17.21 -16.85
CA ASP A 69 -5.00 18.63 -16.57
C ASP A 69 -6.19 19.30 -15.85
N ALA A 70 -7.42 18.77 -16.01
CA ALA A 70 -8.60 19.32 -15.35
C ALA A 70 -8.62 19.08 -13.83
N VAL A 71 -7.94 18.04 -13.35
CA VAL A 71 -7.98 17.61 -11.94
C VAL A 71 -6.58 17.40 -11.32
N SER A 72 -5.51 17.47 -12.12
CA SER A 72 -4.13 17.23 -11.65
C SER A 72 -3.70 18.22 -10.56
N ALA A 73 -4.22 19.45 -10.58
CA ALA A 73 -3.98 20.44 -9.53
C ALA A 73 -4.54 20.05 -8.15
N LEU A 74 -5.46 19.07 -8.09
CA LEU A 74 -6.03 18.56 -6.83
C LEU A 74 -5.20 17.39 -6.26
N TYR A 75 -4.25 16.85 -7.02
CA TYR A 75 -3.35 15.80 -6.56
C TYR A 75 -2.33 16.38 -5.57
N ASP A 76 -2.37 15.91 -4.32
CA ASP A 76 -1.35 16.22 -3.32
C ASP A 76 -1.16 15.03 -2.39
N GLU A 77 0.02 14.40 -2.47
CA GLU A 77 0.38 13.26 -1.64
C GLU A 77 0.45 13.62 -0.15
N ARG A 78 0.65 14.91 0.19
CA ARG A 78 0.69 15.43 1.56
C ARG A 78 -0.70 15.67 2.15
N ASN A 79 -1.76 15.46 1.36
CA ASN A 79 -3.12 15.63 1.81
C ASN A 79 -3.39 14.83 3.10
N LEU A 80 -4.15 15.41 4.03
CA LEU A 80 -4.44 14.79 5.32
C LEU A 80 -5.09 13.41 5.19
N ALA A 81 -5.95 13.19 4.18
CA ALA A 81 -6.57 11.89 3.93
C ALA A 81 -5.52 10.82 3.58
N VAL A 82 -4.58 11.17 2.70
CA VAL A 82 -3.46 10.29 2.30
C VAL A 82 -2.55 10.01 3.48
N LYS A 83 -2.12 11.06 4.22
CA LYS A 83 -1.27 10.88 5.41
C LYS A 83 -1.94 10.02 6.49
N ARG A 84 -3.26 10.16 6.70
CA ARG A 84 -4.02 9.33 7.64
C ARG A 84 -4.15 7.89 7.15
N ALA A 85 -4.34 7.67 5.85
CA ALA A 85 -4.36 6.34 5.26
C ALA A 85 -3.01 5.62 5.45
N ILE A 86 -1.90 6.28 5.15
CA ILE A 86 -0.55 5.76 5.37
C ILE A 86 -0.32 5.42 6.85
N ARG A 87 -0.62 6.36 7.75
CA ARG A 87 -0.51 6.14 9.20
C ARG A 87 -1.36 4.97 9.68
N HIS A 88 -2.58 4.81 9.14
CA HIS A 88 -3.45 3.68 9.47
C HIS A 88 -2.81 2.37 9.03
N LEU A 89 -2.33 2.27 7.79
CA LEU A 89 -1.65 1.08 7.28
C LEU A 89 -0.45 0.71 8.16
N ILE A 90 0.43 1.66 8.45
CA ILE A 90 1.62 1.44 9.29
C ILE A 90 1.20 0.83 10.64
N LYS A 91 0.23 1.45 11.32
CA LYS A 91 -0.25 0.96 12.63
C LYS A 91 -0.88 -0.43 12.54
N THR A 92 -1.70 -0.69 11.52
CA THR A 92 -2.42 -1.97 11.37
C THR A 92 -1.47 -3.09 10.95
N ALA A 93 -0.52 -2.83 10.06
CA ALA A 93 0.50 -3.77 9.62
C ALA A 93 1.45 -4.16 10.78
N HIS A 94 1.95 -3.16 11.54
CA HIS A 94 2.91 -3.40 12.61
C HIS A 94 2.33 -4.21 13.78
N LYS A 95 1.01 -4.14 14.02
CA LYS A 95 0.35 -4.98 15.03
C LYS A 95 0.55 -6.48 14.79
N ASP A 96 0.67 -6.89 13.53
CA ASP A 96 0.87 -8.28 13.13
C ASP A 96 2.32 -8.56 12.68
N GLY A 97 3.26 -7.68 13.06
CA GLY A 97 4.68 -7.82 12.75
C GLY A 97 5.03 -7.66 11.27
N LYS A 98 4.18 -6.98 10.49
CA LYS A 98 4.41 -6.75 9.05
C LYS A 98 5.26 -5.51 8.84
N THR A 99 6.23 -5.60 7.92
CA THR A 99 7.06 -4.44 7.53
C THR A 99 6.30 -3.53 6.58
N VAL A 100 6.47 -2.21 6.71
CA VAL A 100 5.93 -1.23 5.75
C VAL A 100 7.06 -0.38 5.20
N SER A 101 7.19 -0.37 3.87
CA SER A 101 8.03 0.56 3.12
C SER A 101 7.15 1.48 2.28
N ILE A 102 7.77 2.45 1.62
CA ILE A 102 7.11 3.35 0.68
C ILE A 102 7.92 3.46 -0.61
N CYS A 103 7.23 3.44 -1.74
CA CYS A 103 7.76 3.76 -3.05
C CYS A 103 6.95 4.92 -3.65
N GLY A 104 7.63 5.79 -4.40
CA GLY A 104 7.02 7.00 -4.95
C GLY A 104 7.95 8.20 -4.83
N GLN A 105 7.53 9.32 -5.40
CA GLN A 105 8.35 10.53 -5.45
C GLN A 105 8.25 11.32 -4.14
N ALA A 106 7.13 11.22 -3.41
CA ALA A 106 6.89 12.01 -2.20
C ALA A 106 8.04 11.98 -1.16
N PRO A 107 8.64 10.83 -0.79
CA PRO A 107 9.75 10.83 0.15
C PRO A 107 11.02 11.55 -0.35
N SER A 108 11.22 11.61 -1.66
CA SER A 108 12.36 12.31 -2.28
C SER A 108 12.09 13.80 -2.50
N GLU A 109 10.84 14.17 -2.79
CA GLU A 109 10.44 15.56 -3.06
C GLU A 109 10.12 16.35 -1.79
N TYR A 110 9.61 15.66 -0.76
CA TYR A 110 9.14 16.26 0.48
C TYR A 110 9.81 15.57 1.68
N PRO A 111 10.93 16.08 2.20
CA PRO A 111 11.62 15.47 3.34
C PRO A 111 10.71 15.23 4.55
N ASP A 112 9.87 16.22 4.88
CA ASP A 112 8.90 16.19 5.99
C ASP A 112 7.79 15.14 5.81
N PHE A 113 7.66 14.57 4.61
CA PHE A 113 6.69 13.51 4.36
C PHE A 113 7.03 12.25 5.14
N THR A 114 8.29 12.03 5.48
CA THR A 114 8.74 10.83 6.20
C THR A 114 8.43 10.84 7.71
N GLU A 115 7.87 11.94 8.24
CA GLU A 115 7.56 12.12 9.66
C GLU A 115 6.18 11.54 10.07
N PHE A 116 6.06 10.21 10.07
CA PHE A 116 4.84 9.48 10.47
C PHE A 116 4.91 8.92 11.89
#